data_AF-A0A9P1ADA0-F1
#
_entry.id   AF-A0A9P1ADA0-F1
#
_cell.length_a   1.000
_cell.length_b   1.000
_cell.length_c   1.000
_cell.angle_alpha   90.00
_cell.angle_beta   90.00
_cell.angle_gamma   90.00
#
_symmetry.space_group_name_H-M   'P 1'
#
loop_
_entity.id
_entity.type
_entity.pdbx_description
1 polymer ?
#
loop_
_entity_poly.entity_id
_entity_poly.type
_entity_poly.pdbx_seq_one_letter_code
_entity_poly.pdbx_strand_id
1 'polypeptide(L)'
;MCAGFIIQRRPERIPEDVAAFHVVQHLNVRRENRTEEPLSTGETIIMVRERTPIEMDRSEETLSLALMTSAHPITVVRALMQFGYEPFPTITSKEFVWFGANQVFLPNILSYTYQLAKSRHLSALFEGLDSAFCIHVVGGAVENIVWEFFGRFTRHIKVDNRRLLGRLFTFSLRLTLTDLVVKIVTRPFKVVMLRQIACIVGNEPGFSTVRGLELGFRSGWTNLFSGLSTELRNVLLGSFLAFLGRYAIDRLVEDKPERRVRNRIIDRVYQSVVTAKQKITFLALSVLFQCTIGCPLEVTSKIRAIIGTGILAANGLPSECHSHNGAWHFLTQQNALLNGSKWFFRCAMAYLERAYFGLQCFWGESAWAKLKGVVVTRVGYAGGKQPNPTYKNIKDHTEITEITFDPKVVEYPKLVNFFWTHHNPAERRKKQYQSAILYVNDAQKKVAEESLSSAKNKHGDIETYVEPLDKFYQAEDYHQKYWFRQKKNLFDELGLLDTQVAEGELATKLNAYAAGFQDFHDLERLQKEYLLPKSFVDGIKEYALAGGDPRNCHA
;
A
#
# COMPACT_ATOMS: atom_id res chain seq x y z
N MET A 1 18.92 -33.63 -13.74
CA MET A 1 18.40 -34.30 -14.95
C MET A 1 18.05 -33.18 -15.94
N CYS A 2 19.02 -32.74 -16.76
CA CYS A 2 19.17 -33.04 -18.21
C CYS A 2 18.00 -32.45 -19.02
N ALA A 3 18.15 -31.58 -20.02
CA ALA A 3 19.20 -31.36 -21.02
C ALA A 3 19.29 -29.84 -21.36
N GLY A 4 20.36 -29.24 -21.87
CA GLY A 4 21.45 -29.77 -22.69
C GLY A 4 21.23 -29.37 -24.16
N PHE A 5 21.60 -28.15 -24.55
CA PHE A 5 22.02 -27.86 -25.93
C PHE A 5 23.23 -26.93 -25.92
N ILE A 6 24.34 -27.53 -26.30
CA ILE A 6 25.64 -26.92 -26.60
C ILE A 6 25.57 -26.46 -28.07
N ILE A 7 25.89 -25.20 -28.34
CA ILE A 7 26.58 -24.84 -29.59
C ILE A 7 27.76 -23.95 -29.21
N GLN A 8 28.95 -24.55 -29.35
CA GLN A 8 30.23 -23.87 -29.35
C GLN A 8 30.36 -22.94 -30.57
N ARG A 9 30.90 -21.74 -30.37
CA ARG A 9 32.02 -21.19 -31.17
C ARG A 9 32.76 -20.13 -30.33
N ARG A 10 34.08 -20.32 -30.15
CA ARG A 10 35.05 -19.39 -29.53
C ARG A 10 35.49 -18.29 -30.54
N PRO A 11 36.54 -17.48 -30.28
CA PRO A 11 36.58 -16.32 -29.40
C PRO A 11 37.18 -15.09 -30.12
N GLU A 12 36.58 -13.89 -30.09
CA GLU A 12 37.30 -12.70 -30.57
C GLU A 12 37.12 -11.48 -29.64
N ARG A 13 38.25 -11.15 -29.01
CA ARG A 13 38.73 -9.84 -28.54
C ARG A 13 37.79 -8.93 -27.73
N ILE A 14 38.13 -8.83 -26.46
CA ILE A 14 38.00 -7.60 -25.65
C ILE A 14 38.90 -6.53 -26.30
N PRO A 15 38.41 -5.28 -26.42
CA PRO A 15 39.11 -4.19 -25.74
C PRO A 15 38.22 -3.53 -24.70
N GLU A 16 38.86 -3.21 -23.59
CA GLU A 16 38.40 -2.28 -22.57
C GLU A 16 38.08 -0.93 -23.23
N ASP A 17 36.93 -0.35 -22.90
CA ASP A 17 36.79 1.09 -22.66
C ASP A 17 35.44 1.36 -21.95
N VAL A 18 35.56 1.86 -20.72
CA VAL A 18 34.48 2.33 -19.87
C VAL A 18 34.08 3.73 -20.36
N ALA A 19 32.81 3.92 -20.75
CA ALA A 19 31.95 5.05 -20.33
C ALA A 19 30.74 5.27 -21.25
N ALA A 20 29.64 5.67 -20.59
CA ALA A 20 28.47 6.38 -21.12
C ALA A 20 27.42 5.58 -21.92
N PHE A 21 26.33 5.25 -21.21
CA PHE A 21 24.99 5.03 -21.72
C PHE A 21 24.59 6.08 -22.77
N HIS A 22 24.40 5.66 -24.02
CA HIS A 22 23.61 6.40 -25.01
C HIS A 22 22.83 5.42 -25.88
N VAL A 23 21.53 5.30 -25.59
CA VAL A 23 20.56 4.62 -26.47
C VAL A 23 20.25 5.57 -27.63
N VAL A 24 21.01 5.44 -28.72
CA VAL A 24 20.67 5.97 -30.04
C VAL A 24 20.54 4.76 -30.97
N GLN A 25 19.31 4.28 -31.17
CA GLN A 25 19.05 3.23 -32.15
C GLN A 25 19.32 3.77 -33.57
N HIS A 26 20.25 3.10 -34.25
CA HIS A 26 20.71 3.42 -35.60
C HIS A 26 19.63 3.24 -36.66
N LEU A 27 19.58 4.21 -37.58
CA LEU A 27 18.95 4.13 -38.90
C LEU A 27 19.65 3.05 -39.74
N ASN A 28 18.91 2.04 -40.20
CA ASN A 28 19.40 1.08 -41.19
C ASN A 28 18.77 1.43 -42.56
N VAL A 29 19.56 2.05 -43.43
CA VAL A 29 19.19 2.35 -44.83
C VAL A 29 19.75 1.25 -45.71
N ARG A 30 18.88 0.34 -46.19
CA ARG A 30 19.23 -0.66 -47.21
C ARG A 30 18.91 -0.06 -48.59
N ARG A 31 19.93 0.14 -49.42
CA ARG A 31 19.78 0.52 -50.84
C ARG A 31 19.38 -0.73 -51.63
N GLU A 32 18.17 -0.74 -52.19
CA GLU A 32 17.84 -1.60 -53.33
C GLU A 32 17.70 -0.74 -54.57
N ASN A 33 18.55 -1.02 -55.56
CA ASN A 33 18.49 -0.43 -56.90
C ASN A 33 17.31 -1.06 -57.66
N ARG A 34 16.27 -0.28 -57.96
CA ARG A 34 15.42 -0.52 -59.13
C ARG A 34 15.21 0.77 -59.89
N THR A 35 15.35 0.64 -61.21
CA THR A 35 15.24 1.63 -62.27
C THR A 35 13.89 2.37 -62.24
N GLU A 36 13.91 3.69 -62.13
CA GLU A 36 12.72 4.55 -62.28
C GLU A 36 12.72 5.22 -63.66
N GLU A 37 11.63 5.03 -64.42
CA GLU A 37 11.21 5.95 -65.48
C GLU A 37 10.66 7.25 -64.85
N PRO A 38 10.79 8.41 -65.51
CA PRO A 38 10.41 9.68 -64.91
C PRO A 38 8.92 9.97 -65.14
N LEU A 39 8.09 9.79 -64.12
CA LEU A 39 6.72 10.35 -64.12
C LEU A 39 6.74 11.73 -63.47
N SER A 40 6.36 12.71 -64.28
CA SER A 40 6.22 14.12 -63.97
C SER A 40 5.12 14.40 -62.94
N THR A 41 5.39 15.39 -62.09
CA THR A 41 4.53 16.16 -61.17
C THR A 41 4.82 15.93 -59.69
N GLY A 42 5.18 17.04 -59.03
CA GLY A 42 5.78 17.08 -57.70
C GLY A 42 4.78 16.88 -56.57
N GLU A 43 4.29 15.66 -56.39
CA GLU A 43 3.66 15.22 -55.16
C GLU A 43 4.65 14.42 -54.33
N THR A 44 5.30 15.09 -53.37
CA THR A 44 6.06 14.37 -52.34
C THR A 44 5.07 13.75 -51.37
N ILE A 45 4.62 12.53 -51.67
CA ILE A 45 3.90 11.69 -50.71
C ILE A 45 4.88 11.39 -49.58
N ILE A 46 4.75 12.12 -48.46
CA ILE A 46 5.43 11.74 -47.22
C ILE A 46 4.73 10.47 -46.74
N MET A 47 5.22 9.33 -47.23
CA MET A 47 4.98 8.02 -46.64
C MET A 47 5.58 8.06 -45.23
N VAL A 48 4.81 8.55 -44.26
CA VAL A 48 4.96 8.07 -42.89
C VAL A 48 4.80 6.58 -43.04
N ARG A 49 5.90 5.84 -42.85
CA ARG A 49 5.93 4.38 -42.93
C ARG A 49 4.86 3.87 -41.97
N GLU A 50 3.66 3.64 -42.50
CA GLU A 50 2.64 2.85 -41.85
C GLU A 50 3.34 1.54 -41.53
N ARG A 51 3.32 1.14 -40.26
CA ARG A 51 3.77 -0.20 -39.86
C ARG A 51 3.07 -1.17 -40.81
N THR A 52 3.83 -1.78 -41.71
CA THR A 52 3.33 -2.89 -42.51
C THR A 52 2.89 -3.95 -41.51
N PRO A 53 1.66 -4.46 -41.61
CA PRO A 53 1.22 -5.53 -40.73
C PRO A 53 2.08 -6.76 -41.07
N ILE A 54 2.50 -7.48 -40.03
CA ILE A 54 3.12 -8.82 -40.09
C ILE A 54 4.64 -8.80 -40.30
N GLU A 55 5.38 -8.47 -39.24
CA GLU A 55 6.55 -9.19 -38.70
C GLU A 55 6.98 -8.41 -37.46
N MET A 56 6.25 -8.60 -36.34
CA MET A 56 6.77 -8.22 -35.04
C MET A 56 7.97 -9.14 -34.80
N ASP A 57 9.17 -8.58 -34.81
CA ASP A 57 10.39 -9.34 -34.66
C ASP A 57 10.31 -10.11 -33.34
N ARG A 58 10.50 -11.44 -33.35
CA ARG A 58 10.43 -12.29 -32.14
C ARG A 58 11.33 -11.74 -31.02
N SER A 59 12.36 -10.98 -31.40
CA SER A 59 13.24 -10.23 -30.50
C SER A 59 12.50 -9.19 -29.64
N GLU A 60 11.53 -8.46 -30.19
CA GLU A 60 10.75 -7.43 -29.47
C GLU A 60 9.79 -8.04 -28.45
N GLU A 61 9.10 -9.14 -28.80
CA GLU A 61 8.24 -9.88 -27.87
C GLU A 61 9.05 -10.47 -26.72
N THR A 62 10.19 -11.08 -27.03
CA THR A 62 11.11 -11.65 -26.04
C THR A 62 11.65 -10.56 -25.09
N LEU A 63 12.00 -9.40 -25.64
CA LEU A 63 12.47 -8.26 -24.84
C LEU A 63 11.36 -7.70 -23.94
N SER A 64 10.15 -7.54 -24.47
CA SER A 64 8.98 -7.07 -23.71
C SER A 64 8.68 -7.99 -22.53
N LEU A 65 8.75 -9.31 -22.76
CA LEU A 65 8.53 -10.31 -21.72
C LEU A 65 9.64 -10.32 -20.66
N ALA A 66 10.90 -10.18 -21.08
CA ALA A 66 12.03 -10.05 -20.16
C ALA A 66 11.92 -8.79 -19.29
N LEU A 67 11.52 -7.66 -19.89
CA LEU A 67 11.28 -6.41 -19.17
C LEU A 67 10.16 -6.56 -18.14
N MET A 68 9.02 -7.15 -18.53
CA MET A 68 7.93 -7.43 -17.60
C MET A 68 8.40 -8.27 -16.41
N THR A 69 9.08 -9.37 -16.69
CA THR A 69 9.55 -10.30 -15.65
C THR A 69 10.54 -9.61 -14.70
N SER A 70 11.46 -8.82 -15.23
CA SER A 70 12.44 -8.07 -14.44
C SER A 70 11.82 -6.96 -13.59
N ALA A 71 10.73 -6.34 -14.07
CA ALA A 71 10.01 -5.26 -13.39
C ALA A 71 8.93 -5.76 -12.43
N HIS A 72 8.58 -7.05 -12.48
CA HIS A 72 7.50 -7.62 -11.66
C HIS A 72 7.65 -7.41 -10.15
N PRO A 73 8.86 -7.50 -9.54
CA PRO A 73 9.06 -7.15 -8.13
C PRO A 73 8.57 -5.75 -7.76
N ILE A 74 8.77 -4.77 -8.64
CA ILE A 74 8.30 -3.40 -8.44
C ILE A 74 6.77 -3.35 -8.50
N THR A 75 6.16 -4.12 -9.40
CA THR A 75 4.70 -4.26 -9.49
C THR A 75 4.10 -4.84 -8.21
N VAL A 76 4.71 -5.88 -7.64
CA VAL A 76 4.29 -6.50 -6.37
C VAL A 76 4.37 -5.49 -5.24
N VAL A 77 5.52 -4.84 -5.05
CA VAL A 77 5.71 -3.85 -3.98
C VAL A 77 4.77 -2.67 -4.14
N ARG A 78 4.60 -2.15 -5.36
CA ARG A 78 3.64 -1.07 -5.63
C ARG A 78 2.22 -1.49 -5.29
N ALA A 79 1.82 -2.71 -5.62
CA ALA A 79 0.48 -3.20 -5.28
C ALA A 79 0.30 -3.34 -3.76
N LEU A 80 1.27 -3.91 -3.04
CA LEU A 80 1.24 -4.02 -1.58
C LEU A 80 1.17 -2.66 -0.88
N MET A 81 1.95 -1.68 -1.34
CA MET A 81 1.87 -0.30 -0.85
C MET A 81 0.48 0.30 -1.10
N GLN A 82 -0.10 0.07 -2.29
CA GLN A 82 -1.46 0.54 -2.61
C GLN A 82 -2.55 -0.18 -1.80
N PHE A 83 -2.29 -1.39 -1.31
CA PHE A 83 -3.16 -2.09 -0.37
C PHE A 83 -3.02 -1.58 1.07
N GLY A 84 -2.00 -0.75 1.35
CA GLY A 84 -1.68 -0.30 2.70
C GLY A 84 -0.91 -1.33 3.54
N TYR A 85 -0.30 -2.33 2.91
CA TYR A 85 0.50 -3.33 3.64
C TYR A 85 1.89 -2.77 3.97
N GLU A 86 2.10 -2.43 5.23
CA GLU A 86 3.35 -1.84 5.73
C GLU A 86 3.88 -2.61 6.95
N PRO A 87 4.48 -3.80 6.76
CA PRO A 87 4.96 -4.63 7.87
C PRO A 87 6.32 -4.16 8.43
N PHE A 88 6.96 -3.17 7.79
CA PHE A 88 8.33 -2.78 8.08
C PHE A 88 8.40 -1.43 8.79
N PRO A 89 9.29 -1.27 9.78
CA PRO A 89 9.50 0.03 10.43
C PRO A 89 10.00 1.05 9.41
N THR A 90 9.60 2.32 9.58
CA THR A 90 10.05 3.43 8.74
C THR A 90 11.56 3.61 8.86
N ILE A 91 12.28 3.59 7.73
CA ILE A 91 13.74 3.77 7.70
C ILE A 91 14.02 5.24 7.43
N THR A 92 14.14 6.06 8.49
CA THR A 92 15.14 7.13 8.69
C THR A 92 14.72 8.08 9.81
N SER A 93 15.71 8.41 10.64
CA SER A 93 15.65 9.18 11.89
C SER A 93 15.62 10.69 11.74
N LYS A 94 15.33 11.22 10.54
CA LYS A 94 15.30 12.67 10.31
C LYS A 94 13.90 13.11 9.93
N GLU A 95 13.22 13.71 10.90
CA GLU A 95 12.04 14.52 10.65
C GLU A 95 12.44 15.69 9.73
N PHE A 96 11.68 15.89 8.64
CA PHE A 96 11.87 17.04 7.76
C PHE A 96 10.57 17.85 7.69
N VAL A 97 10.67 19.18 7.73
CA VAL A 97 9.51 20.08 7.67
C VAL A 97 9.10 20.28 6.21
N TRP A 98 7.96 19.73 5.82
CA TRP A 98 7.35 19.95 4.50
C TRP A 98 5.98 20.61 4.68
N PHE A 99 5.77 21.80 4.10
CA PHE A 99 4.58 22.64 4.32
C PHE A 99 4.19 22.83 5.81
N GLY A 100 5.20 23.03 6.69
CA GLY A 100 4.97 23.27 8.12
C GLY A 100 4.64 22.03 8.95
N ALA A 101 4.69 20.83 8.37
CA ALA A 101 4.48 19.57 9.08
C ALA A 101 5.74 18.70 9.05
N ASN A 102 6.12 18.12 10.20
CA ASN A 102 7.19 17.12 10.27
C ASN A 102 6.78 15.87 9.50
N GLN A 103 7.60 15.48 8.53
CA GLN A 103 7.41 14.29 7.71
C GLN A 103 8.46 13.23 8.05
N VAL A 104 8.09 11.95 7.96
CA VAL A 104 8.99 10.78 8.02
C VAL A 104 9.00 10.10 6.67
N PHE A 105 10.17 9.66 6.19
CA PHE A 105 10.24 8.91 4.93
C PHE A 105 9.65 7.50 5.08
N LEU A 106 8.83 7.10 4.11
CA LEU A 106 8.55 5.69 3.89
C LEU A 106 9.82 5.01 3.36
N PRO A 107 10.02 3.70 3.63
CA PRO A 107 11.02 2.95 2.89
C PRO A 107 10.71 3.11 1.41
N ASN A 108 11.65 3.67 0.65
CA ASN A 108 11.50 3.79 -0.80
C ASN A 108 11.20 2.39 -1.40
N ILE A 109 10.61 2.35 -2.60
CA ILE A 109 10.21 1.09 -3.25
C ILE A 109 11.33 0.05 -3.20
N LEU A 110 12.59 0.45 -3.45
CA LEU A 110 13.74 -0.46 -3.42
C LEU A 110 14.03 -1.01 -2.01
N SER A 111 13.94 -0.17 -0.98
CA SER A 111 14.13 -0.55 0.43
C SER A 111 12.99 -1.43 0.91
N TYR A 112 11.76 -1.22 0.43
CA TYR A 112 10.64 -2.11 0.71
C TYR A 112 10.84 -3.46 0.02
N THR A 113 11.22 -3.47 -1.26
CA THR A 113 11.55 -4.69 -2.02
C THR A 113 12.61 -5.51 -1.30
N TYR A 114 13.68 -4.87 -0.84
CA TYR A 114 14.76 -5.53 -0.11
C TYR A 114 14.27 -6.15 1.21
N GLN A 115 13.49 -5.42 2.00
CA GLN A 115 12.96 -5.92 3.27
C GLN A 115 11.93 -7.04 3.10
N LEU A 116 11.12 -6.96 2.05
CA LEU A 116 10.16 -8.00 1.69
C LEU A 116 10.88 -9.29 1.27
N ALA A 117 11.90 -9.19 0.42
CA ALA A 117 12.73 -10.33 0.05
C ALA A 117 13.42 -10.97 1.27
N LYS A 118 13.86 -10.15 2.23
CA LYS A 118 14.52 -10.62 3.45
C LYS A 118 13.55 -11.33 4.40
N SER A 119 12.31 -10.86 4.52
CA SER A 119 11.34 -11.39 5.49
C SER A 119 10.52 -12.59 4.97
N ARG A 120 10.22 -12.64 3.66
CA ARG A 120 9.33 -13.63 3.04
C ARG A 120 9.97 -14.46 1.92
N HIS A 121 11.29 -14.32 1.73
CA HIS A 121 12.08 -14.89 0.63
C HIS A 121 11.89 -14.21 -0.74
N LEU A 122 12.86 -14.38 -1.63
CA LEU A 122 12.89 -13.76 -2.96
C LEU A 122 11.71 -14.16 -3.84
N SER A 123 11.17 -15.37 -3.67
CA SER A 123 10.01 -15.87 -4.42
C SER A 123 8.75 -15.04 -4.21
N ALA A 124 8.59 -14.42 -3.04
CA ALA A 124 7.44 -13.56 -2.74
C ALA A 124 7.36 -12.33 -3.66
N LEU A 125 8.49 -11.87 -4.21
CA LEU A 125 8.53 -10.78 -5.19
C LEU A 125 8.02 -11.18 -6.57
N PHE A 126 7.83 -12.47 -6.82
CA PHE A 126 7.34 -13.00 -8.08
C PHE A 126 5.91 -13.55 -7.98
N GLU A 127 5.21 -13.27 -6.87
CA GLU A 127 3.80 -13.64 -6.73
C GLU A 127 2.94 -12.98 -7.81
N GLY A 128 2.10 -13.81 -8.44
CA GLY A 128 1.26 -13.43 -9.56
C GLY A 128 1.96 -13.18 -10.90
N LEU A 129 3.22 -13.60 -11.05
CA LEU A 129 3.93 -13.50 -12.32
C LEU A 129 3.26 -14.32 -13.44
N ASP A 130 2.66 -15.47 -13.12
CA ASP A 130 1.91 -16.31 -14.06
C ASP A 130 0.67 -15.57 -14.61
N SER A 131 -0.08 -14.88 -13.75
CA SER A 131 -1.20 -14.04 -14.19
C SER A 131 -0.73 -12.83 -14.97
N ALA A 132 0.38 -12.20 -14.57
CA ALA A 132 1.01 -11.11 -15.31
C ALA A 132 1.43 -11.55 -16.73
N PHE A 133 1.96 -12.77 -16.87
CA PHE A 133 2.27 -13.37 -18.16
C PHE A 133 1.02 -13.49 -19.04
N CYS A 134 -0.07 -14.02 -18.50
CA CYS A 134 -1.35 -14.11 -19.23
C CYS A 134 -1.87 -12.73 -19.66
N ILE A 135 -1.78 -11.71 -18.81
CA ILE A 135 -2.17 -10.33 -19.14
C ILE A 135 -1.37 -9.83 -20.35
N HIS A 136 -0.05 -10.04 -20.37
CA HIS A 136 0.81 -9.58 -21.46
C HIS A 136 0.54 -10.31 -22.78
N VAL A 137 0.44 -11.64 -22.75
CA VAL A 137 0.21 -12.44 -23.97
C VAL A 137 -1.17 -12.14 -24.56
N VAL A 138 -2.22 -12.16 -23.74
CA VAL A 138 -3.58 -11.87 -24.19
C VAL A 138 -3.71 -10.41 -24.63
N GLY A 139 -3.10 -9.48 -23.88
CA GLY A 139 -3.10 -8.06 -24.23
C GLY A 139 -2.45 -7.79 -25.58
N GLY A 140 -1.29 -8.38 -25.86
CA GLY A 140 -0.60 -8.23 -27.15
C GLY A 140 -1.40 -8.81 -28.31
N ALA A 141 -2.03 -9.98 -28.13
CA ALA A 141 -2.89 -10.57 -29.15
C ALA A 141 -4.12 -9.70 -29.45
N VAL A 142 -4.79 -9.20 -28.41
CA VAL A 142 -5.94 -8.30 -28.55
C VAL A 142 -5.53 -6.98 -29.20
N GLU A 143 -4.39 -6.42 -28.82
CA GLU A 143 -3.86 -5.22 -29.42
C GLU A 143 -3.70 -5.41 -30.94
N ASN A 144 -3.04 -6.49 -31.37
CA ASN A 144 -2.86 -6.79 -32.80
C ASN A 144 -4.20 -6.89 -33.55
N ILE A 145 -5.17 -7.61 -33.00
CA ILE A 145 -6.52 -7.77 -33.61
C ILE A 145 -7.21 -6.40 -33.75
N VAL A 146 -7.18 -5.59 -32.69
CA VAL A 146 -7.81 -4.26 -32.69
C VAL A 146 -7.11 -3.34 -33.68
N TRP A 147 -5.78 -3.36 -33.74
CA TRP A 147 -5.02 -2.58 -34.73
C TRP A 147 -5.36 -3.00 -36.16
N GLU A 148 -5.46 -4.29 -36.47
CA GLU A 148 -5.87 -4.75 -37.80
C GLU A 148 -7.28 -4.28 -38.16
N PHE A 149 -8.22 -4.42 -37.23
CA PHE A 149 -9.60 -3.96 -37.41
C PHE A 149 -9.67 -2.46 -37.70
N PHE A 150 -9.00 -1.63 -36.90
CA PHE A 150 -8.94 -0.18 -37.13
C PHE A 150 -8.26 0.17 -38.44
N GLY A 151 -7.22 -0.55 -38.84
CA GLY A 151 -6.54 -0.33 -40.12
C GLY A 151 -7.48 -0.53 -41.31
N ARG A 152 -8.38 -1.51 -41.24
CA ARG A 152 -9.44 -1.71 -42.24
C ARG A 152 -10.50 -0.61 -42.17
N PHE A 153 -10.91 -0.22 -40.97
CA PHE A 153 -11.95 0.80 -40.75
C PHE A 153 -11.52 2.20 -41.22
N THR A 154 -10.28 2.62 -40.94
CA THR A 154 -9.78 3.96 -41.32
C THR A 154 -9.58 4.11 -42.83
N ARG A 155 -9.37 3.02 -43.59
CA ARG A 155 -9.33 3.08 -45.07
C ARG A 155 -10.67 3.49 -45.68
N HIS A 156 -11.78 3.27 -44.99
CA HIS A 156 -13.12 3.63 -45.48
C HIS A 156 -13.58 5.04 -45.10
N ILE A 157 -12.94 5.68 -44.13
CA ILE A 157 -13.30 7.04 -43.71
C ILE A 157 -12.37 8.03 -44.43
N LYS A 158 -12.91 8.75 -45.42
CA LYS A 158 -12.28 9.96 -45.99
C LYS A 158 -12.29 11.08 -44.96
N VAL A 159 -11.49 10.98 -43.90
CA VAL A 159 -11.23 12.12 -43.02
C VAL A 159 -10.39 13.09 -43.84
N ASP A 160 -10.86 14.33 -43.97
CA ASP A 160 -10.13 15.39 -44.68
C ASP A 160 -8.81 15.68 -43.93
N ASN A 161 -7.76 14.98 -44.35
CA ASN A 161 -6.44 14.92 -43.71
C ASN A 161 -5.70 16.28 -43.66
N ARG A 162 -6.29 17.33 -44.23
CA ARG A 162 -5.75 18.69 -44.26
C ARG A 162 -5.78 19.39 -42.89
N ARG A 163 -6.63 18.98 -41.94
CA ARG A 163 -6.67 19.59 -40.59
C ARG A 163 -5.89 18.75 -39.57
N LEU A 164 -4.85 19.34 -38.97
CA LEU A 164 -4.02 18.77 -37.90
C LEU A 164 -4.86 18.08 -36.79
N LEU A 165 -5.94 18.73 -36.38
CA LEU A 165 -6.87 18.23 -35.35
C LEU A 165 -7.49 16.86 -35.69
N GLY A 166 -7.85 16.63 -36.96
CA GLY A 166 -8.49 15.38 -37.39
C GLY A 166 -7.54 14.18 -37.32
N ARG A 167 -6.26 14.39 -37.66
CA ARG A 167 -5.21 13.36 -37.55
C ARG A 167 -4.91 13.01 -36.10
N LEU A 168 -4.77 14.02 -35.24
CA LEU A 168 -4.55 13.82 -33.80
C LEU A 168 -5.70 13.10 -33.13
N PHE A 169 -6.94 13.47 -33.47
CA PHE A 169 -8.15 12.86 -32.92
C PHE A 169 -8.25 11.39 -33.29
N THR A 170 -8.09 11.05 -34.58
CA THR A 170 -8.16 9.66 -35.06
C THR A 170 -7.11 8.77 -34.42
N PHE A 171 -5.88 9.28 -34.27
CA PHE A 171 -4.80 8.56 -33.60
C PHE A 171 -5.10 8.34 -32.11
N SER A 172 -5.57 9.38 -31.41
CA SER A 172 -5.92 9.29 -29.98
C SER A 172 -7.09 8.35 -29.74
N LEU A 173 -8.11 8.38 -30.62
CA LEU A 173 -9.28 7.52 -30.56
C LEU A 173 -8.87 6.05 -30.70
N ARG A 174 -8.00 5.74 -31.68
CA ARG A 174 -7.49 4.39 -31.90
C ARG A 174 -6.74 3.87 -30.67
N LEU A 175 -5.80 4.64 -30.13
CA LEU A 175 -5.07 4.25 -28.93
C LEU A 175 -5.98 4.03 -27.72
N THR A 176 -6.96 4.91 -27.52
CA THR A 176 -7.91 4.82 -26.41
C THR A 176 -8.78 3.57 -26.55
N LEU A 177 -9.31 3.29 -27.74
CA LEU A 177 -10.13 2.10 -27.98
C LEU A 177 -9.31 0.82 -27.81
N THR A 178 -8.07 0.78 -28.31
CA THR A 178 -7.16 -0.34 -28.05
C THR A 178 -6.96 -0.57 -26.55
N ASP A 179 -6.60 0.46 -25.78
CA ASP A 179 -6.35 0.33 -24.34
C ASP A 179 -7.62 -0.09 -23.55
N LEU A 180 -8.80 0.41 -23.94
CA LEU A 180 -10.07 0.00 -23.35
C LEU A 180 -10.36 -1.48 -23.60
N VAL A 181 -10.24 -1.95 -24.85
CA VAL A 181 -10.53 -3.35 -25.19
C VAL A 181 -9.52 -4.28 -24.50
N VAL A 182 -8.23 -3.94 -24.53
CA VAL A 182 -7.19 -4.72 -23.84
C VAL A 182 -7.48 -4.82 -22.35
N LYS A 183 -7.83 -3.71 -21.68
CA LYS A 183 -8.15 -3.72 -20.24
C LYS A 183 -9.41 -4.50 -19.90
N ILE A 184 -10.43 -4.47 -20.75
CA ILE A 184 -11.63 -5.28 -20.56
C ILE A 184 -11.28 -6.77 -20.65
N VAL A 185 -10.59 -7.19 -21.72
CA VAL A 185 -10.29 -8.60 -21.96
C VAL A 185 -9.29 -9.15 -20.92
N THR A 186 -8.31 -8.36 -20.51
CA THR A 186 -7.27 -8.79 -19.53
C THR A 186 -7.69 -8.64 -18.07
N ARG A 187 -8.86 -8.03 -17.78
CA ARG A 187 -9.29 -7.75 -16.39
C ARG A 187 -9.35 -8.99 -15.50
N PRO A 188 -9.90 -10.15 -15.93
CA PRO A 188 -9.97 -11.31 -15.06
C PRO A 188 -8.59 -11.78 -14.56
N PHE A 189 -7.58 -11.78 -15.45
CA PHE A 189 -6.20 -12.11 -15.07
C PHE A 189 -5.59 -11.07 -14.14
N LYS A 190 -5.91 -9.79 -14.33
CA LYS A 190 -5.46 -8.71 -13.43
C LYS A 190 -6.06 -8.85 -12.03
N VAL A 191 -7.32 -9.27 -11.91
CA VAL A 191 -7.94 -9.53 -10.60
C VAL A 191 -7.25 -10.70 -9.91
N VAL A 192 -7.01 -11.82 -10.62
CA VAL A 192 -6.29 -12.97 -10.05
C VAL A 192 -4.87 -12.58 -9.63
N MET A 193 -4.13 -11.84 -10.46
CA MET A 193 -2.80 -11.32 -10.13
C MET A 193 -2.80 -10.49 -8.84
N LEU A 194 -3.76 -9.57 -8.67
CA LEU A 194 -3.83 -8.74 -7.48
C LEU A 194 -4.15 -9.56 -6.22
N ARG A 195 -4.93 -10.65 -6.35
CA ARG A 195 -5.21 -11.57 -5.24
C ARG A 195 -4.02 -12.47 -4.90
N GLN A 196 -3.28 -12.94 -5.90
CA GLN A 196 -1.99 -13.61 -5.69
C GLN A 196 -1.06 -12.74 -4.85
N ILE A 197 -0.95 -11.46 -5.20
CA ILE A 197 -0.15 -10.50 -4.42
C ILE A 197 -0.77 -10.29 -3.02
N ALA A 198 -2.08 -10.20 -2.91
CA ALA A 198 -2.77 -10.07 -1.62
C ALA A 198 -2.56 -11.31 -0.72
N CYS A 199 -2.22 -12.48 -1.27
CA CYS A 199 -1.89 -13.68 -0.50
C CYS A 199 -0.68 -13.47 0.43
N ILE A 200 0.20 -12.51 0.10
CA ILE A 200 1.32 -12.10 0.96
C ILE A 200 0.81 -11.51 2.30
N VAL A 201 -0.36 -10.87 2.26
CA VAL A 201 -1.01 -10.17 3.38
C VAL A 201 -1.98 -11.08 4.11
N GLY A 202 -2.93 -11.67 3.37
CA GLY A 202 -3.98 -12.54 3.89
C GLY A 202 -3.87 -13.93 3.27
N ASN A 203 -3.89 -14.98 4.08
CA ASN A 203 -3.64 -16.33 3.60
C ASN A 203 -4.85 -16.88 2.80
N GLU A 204 -4.94 -16.57 1.50
CA GLU A 204 -5.97 -17.06 0.58
C GLU A 204 -5.43 -18.21 -0.30
N PRO A 205 -5.54 -19.48 0.11
CA PRO A 205 -4.91 -20.59 -0.62
C PRO A 205 -5.49 -20.79 -2.04
N GLY A 206 -6.71 -20.31 -2.30
CA GLY A 206 -7.40 -20.48 -3.59
C GLY A 206 -6.80 -19.68 -4.75
N PHE A 207 -6.15 -18.55 -4.48
CA PHE A 207 -5.63 -17.65 -5.51
C PHE A 207 -4.11 -17.72 -5.62
N SER A 208 -3.48 -18.87 -5.38
CA SER A 208 -2.02 -19.02 -5.51
C SER A 208 -1.51 -19.04 -6.96
N THR A 209 -2.35 -19.46 -7.91
CA THR A 209 -1.98 -19.58 -9.33
C THR A 209 -3.07 -18.99 -10.23
N VAL A 210 -2.80 -18.86 -11.53
CA VAL A 210 -3.81 -18.51 -12.57
C VAL A 210 -5.06 -19.40 -12.50
N ARG A 211 -4.97 -20.61 -11.95
CA ARG A 211 -6.16 -21.48 -11.71
C ARG A 211 -7.19 -20.83 -10.78
N GLY A 212 -6.81 -19.82 -10.01
CA GLY A 212 -7.75 -18.96 -9.27
C GLY A 212 -8.81 -18.32 -10.16
N LEU A 213 -8.59 -18.25 -11.48
CA LEU A 213 -9.61 -17.82 -12.43
C LEU A 213 -10.87 -18.72 -12.39
N GLU A 214 -10.71 -20.03 -12.23
CA GLU A 214 -11.83 -20.98 -12.11
C GLU A 214 -12.66 -20.70 -10.86
N LEU A 215 -12.00 -20.43 -9.74
CA LEU A 215 -12.65 -20.02 -8.50
C LEU A 215 -13.38 -18.68 -8.67
N GLY A 216 -12.76 -17.72 -9.35
CA GLY A 216 -13.39 -16.45 -9.67
C GLY A 216 -14.67 -16.61 -10.51
N PHE A 217 -14.67 -17.52 -11.50
CA PHE A 217 -15.86 -17.83 -12.28
C PHE A 217 -16.95 -18.52 -11.44
N ARG A 218 -16.58 -19.42 -10.54
CA ARG A 218 -17.52 -20.07 -9.61
C ARG A 218 -18.17 -19.08 -8.64
N SER A 219 -17.42 -18.07 -8.18
CA SER A 219 -17.92 -17.01 -7.29
C SER A 219 -18.76 -15.95 -7.99
N GLY A 220 -18.87 -15.97 -9.33
CA GLY A 220 -19.68 -15.06 -10.13
C GLY A 220 -18.87 -14.11 -11.02
N TRP A 221 -19.35 -13.87 -12.24
CA TRP A 221 -18.62 -13.09 -13.25
C TRP A 221 -18.42 -11.62 -12.84
N THR A 222 -19.34 -11.03 -12.07
CA THR A 222 -19.25 -9.65 -11.57
C THR A 222 -17.99 -9.39 -10.74
N ASN A 223 -17.47 -10.44 -10.12
CA ASN A 223 -16.35 -10.37 -9.20
C ASN A 223 -15.01 -10.25 -9.94
N LEU A 224 -14.85 -10.97 -11.04
CA LEU A 224 -13.68 -10.88 -11.93
C LEU A 224 -13.59 -9.55 -12.68
N PHE A 225 -14.69 -8.79 -12.76
CA PHE A 225 -14.73 -7.46 -13.37
C PHE A 225 -14.93 -6.33 -12.35
N SER A 226 -14.83 -6.65 -11.06
CA SER A 226 -14.87 -5.64 -9.99
C SER A 226 -13.77 -4.60 -10.22
N GLY A 227 -14.07 -3.32 -10.00
CA GLY A 227 -13.13 -2.21 -10.23
C GLY A 227 -12.86 -1.85 -11.70
N LEU A 228 -13.41 -2.56 -12.69
CA LEU A 228 -13.25 -2.25 -14.12
C LEU A 228 -13.77 -0.85 -14.46
N SER A 229 -14.95 -0.47 -13.96
CA SER A 229 -15.54 0.83 -14.31
C SER A 229 -14.70 2.03 -13.85
N THR A 230 -13.90 1.87 -12.80
CA THR A 230 -12.98 2.90 -12.33
C THR A 230 -11.70 2.92 -13.16
N GLU A 231 -11.23 1.75 -13.59
CA GLU A 231 -10.10 1.63 -14.51
C GLU A 231 -10.41 2.24 -15.88
N LEU A 232 -11.58 1.95 -16.46
CA LEU A 232 -12.00 2.54 -17.74
C LEU A 232 -12.15 4.06 -17.65
N ARG A 233 -12.67 4.58 -16.53
CA ARG A 233 -12.71 6.03 -16.29
C ARG A 233 -11.32 6.64 -16.25
N ASN A 234 -10.36 5.96 -15.63
CA ASN A 234 -8.96 6.40 -15.63
C ASN A 234 -8.39 6.49 -17.06
N VAL A 235 -8.65 5.49 -17.91
CA VAL A 235 -8.22 5.49 -19.31
C VAL A 235 -8.84 6.63 -20.10
N LEU A 236 -10.15 6.79 -20.01
CA LEU A 236 -10.87 7.82 -20.76
C LEU A 236 -10.38 9.22 -20.37
N LEU A 237 -10.22 9.46 -19.07
CA LEU A 237 -9.74 10.75 -18.57
C LEU A 237 -8.27 10.99 -18.94
N GLY A 238 -7.42 9.98 -18.77
CA GLY A 238 -6.00 10.05 -19.14
C GLY A 238 -5.79 10.30 -20.64
N SER A 239 -6.50 9.57 -21.51
CA SER A 239 -6.46 9.79 -22.95
C SER A 239 -6.98 11.15 -23.37
N PHE A 240 -8.08 11.62 -22.76
CA PHE A 240 -8.63 12.94 -23.05
C PHE A 240 -7.65 14.06 -22.69
N LEU A 241 -7.02 13.97 -21.52
CA LEU A 241 -6.03 14.96 -21.08
C LEU A 241 -4.74 14.90 -21.91
N ALA A 242 -4.28 13.69 -22.28
CA ALA A 242 -3.14 13.51 -23.17
C ALA A 242 -3.41 14.10 -24.56
N PHE A 243 -4.63 13.94 -25.08
CA PHE A 243 -5.06 14.57 -26.32
C PHE A 243 -5.06 16.10 -26.23
N LEU A 244 -5.64 16.68 -25.17
CA LEU A 244 -5.65 18.12 -24.93
C LEU A 244 -4.22 18.68 -24.81
N GLY A 245 -3.35 18.00 -24.06
CA GLY A 245 -1.96 18.39 -23.90
C GLY A 245 -1.21 18.39 -25.23
N ARG A 246 -1.40 17.34 -26.05
CA ARG A 246 -0.80 17.26 -27.38
C ARG A 246 -1.31 18.35 -28.32
N TYR A 247 -2.63 18.57 -28.34
CA TYR A 247 -3.23 19.63 -29.13
C TYR A 247 -2.70 21.02 -28.74
N ALA A 248 -2.56 21.29 -27.44
CA ALA A 248 -2.01 22.55 -26.95
C ALA A 248 -0.54 22.74 -27.36
N ILE A 249 0.30 21.70 -27.24
CA ILE A 249 1.70 21.75 -27.67
C ILE A 249 1.81 22.00 -29.17
N ASP A 250 1.07 21.25 -29.98
CA ASP A 250 1.17 21.38 -31.44
C ASP A 250 0.73 22.78 -31.88
N ARG A 251 -0.29 23.37 -31.22
CA ARG A 251 -0.69 24.76 -31.46
C ARG A 251 0.37 25.78 -31.04
N LEU A 252 1.04 25.57 -29.91
CA LEU A 252 2.14 26.45 -29.45
C LEU A 252 3.39 26.34 -30.33
N VAL A 253 3.61 25.20 -30.97
CA VAL A 253 4.75 24.97 -31.88
C VAL A 253 4.47 25.57 -33.26
N GLU A 254 3.24 25.48 -33.76
CA GLU A 254 2.83 26.08 -35.05
C GLU A 254 2.80 27.61 -35.03
N ASP A 255 2.63 28.25 -33.87
CA ASP A 255 2.54 29.72 -33.76
C ASP A 255 3.91 30.44 -33.84
N LYS A 256 5.00 29.71 -34.10
CA LYS A 256 6.30 30.33 -34.40
C LYS A 256 6.36 30.68 -35.89
N PRO A 257 6.42 31.98 -36.27
CA PRO A 257 6.47 32.36 -37.67
C PRO A 257 7.73 31.78 -38.31
N GLU A 258 7.54 30.89 -39.28
CA GLU A 258 8.62 30.33 -40.10
C GLU A 258 9.38 31.47 -40.80
N ARG A 259 10.61 31.76 -40.34
CA ARG A 259 11.61 32.37 -41.20
C ARG A 259 12.00 31.32 -42.24
N ARG A 260 11.42 31.44 -43.44
CA ARG A 260 11.78 30.73 -44.67
C ARG A 260 13.30 30.74 -44.89
N VAL A 261 14.02 29.72 -44.44
CA VAL A 261 15.35 29.41 -44.97
C VAL A 261 15.28 28.00 -45.52
N ARG A 262 15.22 27.95 -46.84
CA ARG A 262 15.02 26.77 -47.69
C ARG A 262 16.27 25.88 -47.68
N ASN A 263 16.51 25.14 -46.60
CA ASN A 263 17.58 24.14 -46.54
C ASN A 263 17.00 22.79 -46.09
N ARG A 264 16.77 21.89 -47.06
CA ARG A 264 16.12 20.58 -46.86
C ARG A 264 16.78 19.68 -45.81
N ILE A 265 18.06 19.90 -45.50
CA ILE A 265 18.80 19.17 -44.46
C ILE A 265 18.47 19.74 -43.07
N ILE A 266 18.45 21.06 -42.94
CA ILE A 266 18.06 21.75 -41.71
C ILE A 266 16.59 21.47 -41.39
N ASP A 267 15.73 21.42 -42.40
CA ASP A 267 14.32 21.08 -42.22
C ASP A 267 14.12 19.66 -41.69
N ARG A 268 14.87 18.66 -42.21
CA ARG A 268 14.79 17.28 -41.70
C ARG A 268 15.27 17.16 -40.26
N VAL A 269 16.38 17.81 -39.92
CA VAL A 269 16.91 17.82 -38.54
C VAL A 269 15.95 18.56 -37.62
N TYR A 270 15.47 19.73 -38.01
CA TYR A 270 14.48 20.52 -37.27
C TYR A 270 13.19 19.73 -37.02
N GLN A 271 12.63 19.08 -38.04
CA GLN A 271 11.44 18.24 -37.91
C GLN A 271 11.69 17.04 -37.00
N SER A 272 12.87 16.40 -37.07
CA SER A 272 13.21 15.31 -36.16
C SER A 272 13.32 15.76 -34.70
N VAL A 273 13.87 16.96 -34.45
CA VAL A 273 14.00 17.56 -33.12
C VAL A 273 12.64 18.00 -32.58
N VAL A 274 11.79 18.60 -33.40
CA VAL A 274 10.41 18.97 -33.02
C VAL A 274 9.60 17.71 -32.68
N THR A 275 9.70 16.67 -33.51
CA THR A 275 9.03 15.39 -33.28
C THR A 275 9.53 14.71 -31.99
N ALA A 276 10.84 14.75 -31.74
CA ALA A 276 11.43 14.21 -30.51
C ALA A 276 10.94 15.00 -29.28
N LYS A 277 10.91 16.33 -29.36
CA LYS A 277 10.42 17.21 -28.29
C LYS A 277 8.93 17.00 -28.02
N GLN A 278 8.11 16.80 -29.06
CA GLN A 278 6.70 16.45 -28.91
C GLN A 278 6.52 15.09 -28.22
N LYS A 279 7.30 14.07 -28.61
CA LYS A 279 7.27 12.74 -27.97
C LYS A 279 7.68 12.79 -26.50
N ILE A 280 8.74 13.52 -26.17
CA ILE A 280 9.21 13.68 -24.79
C ILE A 280 8.17 14.42 -23.95
N THR A 281 7.61 15.52 -24.47
CA THR A 281 6.58 16.28 -23.75
C THR A 281 5.30 15.46 -23.56
N PHE A 282 4.92 14.63 -24.54
CA PHE A 282 3.80 13.69 -24.41
C PHE A 282 4.04 12.63 -23.33
N LEU A 283 5.24 12.05 -23.29
CA LEU A 283 5.62 11.11 -22.24
C LEU A 283 5.62 11.77 -20.86
N ALA A 284 6.15 13.00 -20.76
CA ALA A 284 6.15 13.75 -19.51
C ALA A 284 4.73 14.11 -19.03
N LEU A 285 3.86 14.60 -19.92
CA LEU A 285 2.46 14.92 -19.61
C LEU A 285 1.68 13.68 -19.19
N SER A 286 1.80 12.57 -19.93
CA SER A 286 1.12 11.33 -19.58
C SER A 286 1.55 10.80 -18.21
N VAL A 287 2.85 10.85 -17.88
CA VAL A 287 3.35 10.51 -16.54
C VAL A 287 2.78 11.45 -15.48
N LEU A 288 2.81 12.77 -15.70
CA LEU A 288 2.27 13.75 -14.76
C LEU A 288 0.78 13.53 -14.48
N PHE A 289 -0.02 13.27 -15.52
CA PHE A 289 -1.46 13.00 -15.38
C PHE A 289 -1.72 11.68 -14.65
N GLN A 290 -0.99 10.61 -14.99
CA GLN A 290 -1.15 9.32 -14.35
C GLN A 290 -0.80 9.39 -12.85
N CYS A 291 0.21 10.17 -12.49
CA CYS A 291 0.63 10.37 -11.10
C CYS A 291 -0.33 11.24 -10.28
N THR A 292 -1.00 12.23 -10.90
CA THR A 292 -1.83 13.21 -10.17
C THR A 292 -3.31 12.86 -10.15
N ILE A 293 -3.91 12.62 -11.31
CA ILE A 293 -5.36 12.43 -11.47
C ILE A 293 -5.70 10.93 -11.56
N GLY A 294 -4.84 10.15 -12.23
CA GLY A 294 -5.11 8.74 -12.46
C GLY A 294 -4.84 7.84 -11.26
N CYS A 295 -3.95 8.27 -10.36
CA CYS A 295 -3.52 7.48 -9.21
C CYS A 295 -4.68 7.07 -8.28
N PRO A 296 -5.57 7.97 -7.81
CA PRO A 296 -6.72 7.59 -6.97
C PRO A 296 -7.67 6.59 -7.64
N LEU A 297 -7.91 6.74 -8.94
CA LEU A 297 -8.76 5.84 -9.72
C LEU A 297 -8.12 4.45 -9.88
N GLU A 298 -6.80 4.41 -10.10
CA GLU A 298 -6.05 3.16 -10.18
C GLU A 298 -6.07 2.40 -8.84
N VAL A 299 -5.86 3.09 -7.72
CA VAL A 299 -5.93 2.52 -6.37
C VAL A 299 -7.32 1.99 -6.08
N THR A 300 -8.37 2.78 -6.34
CA THR A 300 -9.76 2.36 -6.18
C THR A 300 -10.07 1.10 -7.00
N SER A 301 -9.59 1.04 -8.24
CA SER A 301 -9.78 -0.14 -9.09
C SER A 301 -9.11 -1.40 -8.53
N LYS A 302 -7.90 -1.26 -7.96
CA LYS A 302 -7.14 -2.36 -7.35
C LYS A 302 -7.77 -2.84 -6.04
N ILE A 303 -8.18 -1.92 -5.18
CA ILE A 303 -8.91 -2.24 -3.94
C ILE A 303 -10.21 -2.99 -4.25
N ARG A 304 -10.98 -2.50 -5.25
CA ARG A 304 -12.21 -3.18 -5.65
C ARG A 304 -11.97 -4.55 -6.30
N ALA A 305 -10.84 -4.77 -6.96
CA ALA A 305 -10.46 -6.10 -7.48
C ALA A 305 -10.37 -7.14 -6.36
N ILE A 306 -9.81 -6.72 -5.21
CA ILE A 306 -9.65 -7.55 -4.03
C ILE A 306 -11.01 -7.75 -3.34
N ILE A 307 -11.71 -6.64 -3.04
CA ILE A 307 -12.96 -6.67 -2.27
C ILE A 307 -14.12 -7.33 -3.04
N GLY A 308 -14.25 -7.03 -4.33
CA GLY A 308 -15.40 -7.38 -5.14
C GLY A 308 -15.55 -8.87 -5.43
N THR A 309 -14.66 -9.71 -4.93
CA THR A 309 -14.69 -11.17 -5.09
C THR A 309 -15.10 -11.92 -3.82
N GLY A 310 -15.57 -11.19 -2.80
CA GLY A 310 -16.27 -11.76 -1.65
C GLY A 310 -15.40 -12.52 -0.65
N ILE A 311 -14.07 -12.45 -0.78
CA ILE A 311 -13.14 -13.07 0.17
C ILE A 311 -12.02 -12.06 0.39
N LEU A 312 -12.09 -11.37 1.53
CA LEU A 312 -10.97 -10.99 2.38
C LEU A 312 -11.58 -10.49 3.70
N ALA A 313 -11.79 -11.44 4.59
CA ALA A 313 -11.74 -11.21 6.02
C ALA A 313 -10.26 -11.27 6.41
N ALA A 314 -9.60 -10.13 6.57
CA ALA A 314 -8.44 -9.91 7.44
C ALA A 314 -7.78 -8.56 7.11
N ASN A 315 -7.83 -7.65 8.08
CA ASN A 315 -6.96 -6.50 8.28
C ASN A 315 -7.10 -5.31 7.31
N GLY A 316 -7.96 -4.36 7.69
CA GLY A 316 -7.62 -2.93 7.58
C GLY A 316 -8.41 -2.06 6.61
N LEU A 317 -9.36 -2.57 5.82
CA LEU A 317 -10.20 -1.74 4.95
C LEU A 317 -11.64 -1.64 5.50
N PRO A 318 -12.18 -0.41 5.68
CA PRO A 318 -13.56 -0.21 6.14
C PRO A 318 -14.58 -0.85 5.19
N SER A 319 -15.72 -1.29 5.73
CA SER A 319 -16.88 -1.79 4.97
C SER A 319 -17.42 -0.79 3.95
N GLU A 320 -17.14 0.50 4.12
CA GLU A 320 -17.50 1.57 3.18
C GLU A 320 -16.85 1.39 1.79
N CYS A 321 -15.70 0.70 1.71
CA CYS A 321 -14.96 0.46 0.46
C CYS A 321 -15.66 -0.52 -0.52
N HIS A 322 -16.81 -1.11 -0.15
CA HIS A 322 -17.61 -1.96 -1.05
C HIS A 322 -18.25 -1.16 -2.20
N SER A 323 -18.54 0.14 -2.02
CA SER A 323 -19.11 1.00 -3.05
C SER A 323 -18.05 1.89 -3.70
N HIS A 324 -18.25 2.29 -4.97
CA HIS A 324 -17.32 3.22 -5.64
C HIS A 324 -17.22 4.54 -4.88
N ASN A 325 -18.34 5.07 -4.39
CA ASN A 325 -18.37 6.31 -3.65
C ASN A 325 -17.71 6.15 -2.27
N GLY A 326 -17.91 5.04 -1.56
CA GLY A 326 -17.26 4.83 -0.27
C GLY A 326 -15.75 4.58 -0.37
N ALA A 327 -15.27 3.83 -1.38
CA ALA A 327 -13.85 3.71 -1.65
C ALA A 327 -13.22 5.04 -2.09
N TRP A 328 -13.93 5.84 -2.89
CA TRP A 328 -13.51 7.19 -3.26
C TRP A 328 -13.53 8.13 -2.05
N HIS A 329 -14.56 8.11 -1.20
CA HIS A 329 -14.66 8.93 0.02
C HIS A 329 -13.58 8.56 1.04
N PHE A 330 -13.26 7.28 1.23
CA PHE A 330 -12.13 6.83 2.02
C PHE A 330 -10.80 7.42 1.52
N LEU A 331 -10.62 7.47 0.19
CA LEU A 331 -9.44 8.07 -0.45
C LEU A 331 -9.48 9.61 -0.53
N THR A 332 -10.64 10.25 -0.33
CA THR A 332 -10.82 11.70 -0.55
C THR A 332 -11.23 12.51 0.68
N GLN A 333 -11.50 11.88 1.83
CA GLN A 333 -11.63 12.59 3.11
C GLN A 333 -10.34 13.37 3.44
N GLN A 334 -10.46 14.41 4.28
CA GLN A 334 -9.45 15.43 4.58
C GLN A 334 -8.05 14.93 4.98
N ASN A 335 -7.88 13.64 5.25
CA ASN A 335 -6.61 12.99 5.56
C ASN A 335 -6.07 12.07 4.45
N ALA A 336 -6.67 12.02 3.25
CA ALA A 336 -6.35 11.04 2.20
C ALA A 336 -5.89 11.62 0.85
N LEU A 337 -6.41 12.79 0.42
CA LEU A 337 -5.89 13.46 -0.79
C LEU A 337 -4.67 14.35 -0.52
N LEU A 338 -4.46 14.81 0.72
CA LEU A 338 -3.16 15.33 1.17
C LEU A 338 -2.07 14.23 1.22
N ASN A 339 -2.45 12.96 1.04
CA ASN A 339 -1.56 11.78 1.03
C ASN A 339 -0.99 11.41 -0.35
N GLY A 340 -1.08 12.28 -1.37
CA GLY A 340 -0.14 12.16 -2.49
C GLY A 340 1.33 12.14 -2.01
N SER A 341 1.57 12.79 -0.86
CA SER A 341 2.81 12.70 -0.09
C SER A 341 3.05 11.32 0.55
N LYS A 342 2.05 10.57 1.05
CA LYS A 342 2.23 9.22 1.65
C LYS A 342 2.67 8.12 0.69
N TRP A 343 2.96 8.42 -0.57
CA TRP A 343 3.69 7.50 -1.42
C TRP A 343 5.22 7.55 -1.16
N PHE A 344 5.69 8.63 -0.51
CA PHE A 344 7.11 8.88 -0.21
C PHE A 344 7.37 9.52 1.18
N PHE A 345 6.37 10.16 1.79
CA PHE A 345 6.44 11.01 2.98
C PHE A 345 5.20 10.82 3.85
N ARG A 346 5.39 10.37 5.08
CA ARG A 346 4.36 10.33 6.11
C ARG A 346 4.32 11.71 6.76
N CYS A 347 3.18 12.42 6.84
CA CYS A 347 3.01 13.38 7.94
C CYS A 347 3.28 12.56 9.20
N ALA A 348 4.02 13.07 10.18
CA ALA A 348 4.20 12.38 11.46
C ALA A 348 2.82 12.20 12.15
N MET A 349 2.01 11.26 11.65
CA MET A 349 0.89 10.67 12.34
C MET A 349 1.50 10.13 13.61
N ALA A 350 0.99 10.60 14.75
CA ALA A 350 1.41 10.21 16.08
C ALA A 350 1.79 8.72 16.08
N TYR A 351 3.09 8.43 16.08
CA TYR A 351 3.54 7.06 16.07
C TYR A 351 3.24 6.57 17.47
N LEU A 352 2.15 5.82 17.62
CA LEU A 352 1.84 5.27 18.93
C LEU A 352 2.97 4.30 19.28
N GLU A 353 3.60 4.51 20.42
CA GLU A 353 4.62 3.64 20.96
C GLU A 353 3.97 2.59 21.86
N ARG A 354 4.72 1.51 22.14
CA ARG A 354 4.28 0.45 23.04
C ARG A 354 5.17 0.35 24.26
N ALA A 355 4.55 0.12 25.40
CA ALA A 355 5.22 -0.14 26.67
C ALA A 355 4.65 -1.41 27.30
N TYR A 356 5.48 -2.17 28.02
CA TYR A 356 5.11 -3.47 28.57
C TYR A 356 5.49 -3.51 30.05
N PHE A 357 4.48 -3.62 30.91
CA PHE A 357 4.66 -3.62 32.36
C PHE A 357 3.95 -4.80 33.02
N GLY A 358 4.60 -5.43 33.99
CA GLY A 358 4.02 -6.40 34.89
C GLY A 358 3.85 -5.80 36.28
N LEU A 359 2.62 -5.58 36.70
CA LEU A 359 2.29 -4.94 37.97
C LEU A 359 1.19 -5.71 38.69
N GLN A 360 1.45 -7.02 38.93
CA GLN A 360 0.52 -7.96 39.54
C GLN A 360 -0.56 -8.45 38.56
N CYS A 361 -1.81 -8.62 39.03
CA CYS A 361 -2.92 -9.03 38.17
C CYS A 361 -3.15 -8.00 37.06
N PHE A 362 -3.12 -8.45 35.81
CA PHE A 362 -3.24 -7.56 34.64
C PHE A 362 -4.64 -6.96 34.42
N TRP A 363 -5.67 -7.35 35.18
CA TRP A 363 -7.02 -6.78 35.08
C TRP A 363 -7.07 -5.33 35.57
N GLY A 364 -6.02 -4.89 36.28
CA GLY A 364 -5.72 -3.49 36.50
C GLY A 364 -5.35 -2.70 35.24
N GLU A 365 -5.40 -3.30 34.03
CA GLU A 365 -5.13 -2.61 32.75
C GLU A 365 -5.97 -1.34 32.57
N SER A 366 -7.18 -1.31 33.16
CA SER A 366 -8.10 -0.17 33.14
C SER A 366 -7.49 1.10 33.75
N ALA A 367 -6.53 0.97 34.66
CA ALA A 367 -5.88 2.11 35.30
C ALA A 367 -5.01 2.92 34.31
N TRP A 368 -4.40 2.26 33.33
CA TRP A 368 -3.54 2.93 32.34
C TRP A 368 -4.33 3.89 31.44
N ALA A 369 -5.58 3.55 31.14
CA ALA A 369 -6.46 4.38 30.32
C ALA A 369 -6.77 5.76 30.93
N LYS A 370 -6.49 5.95 32.23
CA LYS A 370 -6.60 7.24 32.93
C LYS A 370 -5.54 8.25 32.48
N LEU A 371 -4.42 7.78 31.93
CA LEU A 371 -3.38 8.66 31.41
C LEU A 371 -3.81 9.20 30.04
N LYS A 372 -3.96 10.53 29.95
CA LYS A 372 -4.14 11.19 28.65
C LYS A 372 -2.98 10.83 27.73
N GLY A 373 -3.29 10.34 26.53
CA GLY A 373 -2.32 9.83 25.57
C GLY A 373 -2.22 8.30 25.52
N VAL A 374 -2.75 7.57 26.51
CA VAL A 374 -2.94 6.10 26.37
C VAL A 374 -4.16 5.83 25.49
N VAL A 375 -3.94 5.09 24.41
CA VAL A 375 -4.93 4.81 23.36
C VAL A 375 -5.51 3.40 23.52
N VAL A 376 -4.64 2.39 23.62
CA VAL A 376 -5.07 0.98 23.72
C VAL A 376 -4.29 0.27 24.81
N THR A 377 -4.95 -0.60 25.56
CA THR A 377 -4.28 -1.57 26.44
C THR A 377 -4.56 -2.99 25.97
N ARG A 378 -3.62 -3.92 26.18
CA ARG A 378 -3.83 -5.36 25.98
C ARG A 378 -3.17 -6.13 27.11
N VAL A 379 -3.78 -7.25 27.51
CA VAL A 379 -3.21 -8.11 28.55
C VAL A 379 -2.68 -9.41 27.96
N GLY A 380 -1.60 -9.92 28.54
CA GLY A 380 -0.91 -11.10 28.03
C GLY A 380 0.19 -11.61 28.93
N TYR A 381 1.03 -12.47 28.37
CA TYR A 381 2.11 -13.17 29.04
C TYR A 381 3.43 -12.87 28.33
N ALA A 382 4.44 -12.42 29.07
CA ALA A 382 5.80 -12.23 28.56
C ALA A 382 6.85 -12.33 29.68
N GLY A 383 8.14 -12.29 29.31
CA GLY A 383 9.26 -12.38 30.25
C GLY A 383 9.71 -13.81 30.59
N GLY A 384 9.08 -14.82 29.99
CA GLY A 384 9.54 -16.20 29.96
C GLY A 384 10.10 -16.59 28.59
N LYS A 385 10.74 -17.76 28.50
CA LYS A 385 11.32 -18.31 27.27
C LYS A 385 10.45 -19.39 26.62
N GLN A 386 9.53 -20.00 27.37
CA GLN A 386 8.76 -21.11 26.83
C GLN A 386 7.64 -20.61 25.89
N PRO A 387 7.41 -21.24 24.72
CA PRO A 387 6.43 -20.73 23.75
C PRO A 387 4.99 -21.03 24.17
N ASN A 388 4.04 -20.23 23.70
CA ASN A 388 2.58 -20.45 23.83
C ASN A 388 2.10 -20.70 25.28
N PRO A 389 2.29 -19.74 26.20
CA PRO A 389 1.66 -19.78 27.53
C PRO A 389 0.13 -19.64 27.41
N THR A 390 -0.58 -20.21 28.39
CA THR A 390 -2.03 -20.02 28.61
C THR A 390 -2.27 -19.68 30.07
N TYR A 391 -3.44 -19.17 30.44
CA TYR A 391 -3.71 -18.83 31.83
C TYR A 391 -3.54 -20.04 32.79
N LYS A 392 -3.98 -21.23 32.34
CA LYS A 392 -3.84 -22.48 33.11
C LYS A 392 -2.39 -22.97 33.19
N ASN A 393 -1.53 -22.53 32.28
CA ASN A 393 -0.12 -22.88 32.22
C ASN A 393 0.69 -21.70 31.68
N ILE A 394 0.95 -20.73 32.55
CA ILE A 394 1.71 -19.52 32.21
C ILE A 394 3.21 -19.80 32.04
N LYS A 395 3.68 -20.97 32.46
CA LYS A 395 5.08 -21.41 32.37
C LYS A 395 5.99 -20.48 33.16
N ASP A 396 7.01 -19.93 32.52
CA ASP A 396 7.97 -18.98 33.09
C ASP A 396 7.64 -17.52 32.78
N HIS A 397 6.45 -17.24 32.26
CA HIS A 397 6.00 -15.89 31.95
C HIS A 397 5.34 -15.18 33.15
N THR A 398 5.29 -13.87 33.04
CA THR A 398 4.61 -12.94 33.94
C THR A 398 3.37 -12.39 33.24
N GLU A 399 2.33 -12.03 33.99
CA GLU A 399 1.22 -11.24 33.48
C GLU A 399 1.69 -9.81 33.15
N ILE A 400 1.51 -9.42 31.88
CA ILE A 400 1.98 -8.15 31.33
C ILE A 400 0.82 -7.41 30.70
N THR A 401 0.75 -6.11 30.96
CA THR A 401 -0.07 -5.16 30.22
C THR A 401 0.79 -4.49 29.14
N GLU A 402 0.40 -4.66 27.88
CA GLU A 402 0.87 -3.85 26.76
C GLU A 402 0.05 -2.56 26.71
N ILE A 403 0.72 -1.41 26.68
CA ILE A 403 0.11 -0.08 26.55
C ILE A 403 0.57 0.53 25.25
N THR A 404 -0.38 0.85 24.37
CA THR A 404 -0.17 1.65 23.17
C THR A 404 -0.50 3.11 23.49
N PHE A 405 0.46 4.01 23.34
CA PHE A 405 0.35 5.40 23.77
C PHE A 405 0.91 6.38 22.74
N ASP A 406 0.39 7.61 22.72
CA ASP A 406 0.91 8.69 21.88
C ASP A 406 2.08 9.40 22.59
N PRO A 407 3.32 9.26 22.12
CA PRO A 407 4.49 9.92 22.72
C PRO A 407 4.42 11.45 22.64
N LYS A 408 3.57 12.02 21.78
CA LYS A 408 3.32 13.47 21.73
C LYS A 408 2.45 13.98 22.87
N VAL A 409 1.70 13.08 23.52
CA VAL A 409 0.76 13.41 24.60
C VAL A 409 1.28 12.91 25.95
N VAL A 410 1.88 11.71 25.97
CA VAL A 410 2.46 11.10 27.17
C VAL A 410 3.79 10.44 26.83
N GLU A 411 4.86 10.84 27.51
CA GLU A 411 6.18 10.24 27.31
C GLU A 411 6.35 8.97 28.15
N TYR A 412 7.22 8.06 27.70
CA TYR A 412 7.53 6.80 28.40
C TYR A 412 7.92 6.97 29.88
N PRO A 413 8.73 7.97 30.29
CA PRO A 413 9.05 8.18 31.71
C PRO A 413 7.80 8.41 32.60
N LYS A 414 6.74 9.00 32.05
CA LYS A 414 5.48 9.20 32.77
C LYS A 414 4.72 7.88 32.97
N LEU A 415 4.81 6.96 32.00
CA LEU A 415 4.28 5.60 32.15
C LEU A 415 5.08 4.81 33.20
N VAL A 416 6.41 4.94 33.21
CA VAL A 416 7.26 4.31 34.22
C VAL A 416 6.98 4.86 35.62
N ASN A 417 6.77 6.17 35.76
CA ASN A 417 6.37 6.76 37.04
C ASN A 417 4.97 6.30 37.47
N PHE A 418 4.04 6.14 36.52
CA PHE A 418 2.73 5.55 36.80
C PHE A 418 2.88 4.11 37.32
N PHE A 419 3.70 3.29 36.66
CA PHE A 419 4.04 1.95 37.12
C PHE A 419 4.49 1.95 38.58
N TRP A 420 5.52 2.72 38.96
CA TRP A 420 6.04 2.75 40.33
C TRP A 420 5.06 3.26 41.39
N THR A 421 4.00 3.98 41.01
CA THR A 421 3.00 4.51 41.94
C THR A 421 1.76 3.63 42.08
N HIS A 422 1.61 2.62 41.22
CA HIS A 422 0.39 1.79 41.13
C HIS A 422 0.56 0.36 41.67
N HIS A 423 1.74 -0.01 42.18
CA HIS A 423 1.96 -1.21 42.98
C HIS A 423 3.07 -1.00 44.01
N ASN A 424 3.18 -1.92 44.97
CA ASN A 424 4.32 -1.96 45.89
C ASN A 424 5.43 -2.84 45.29
N PRO A 425 6.57 -2.27 44.85
CA PRO A 425 7.65 -3.06 44.23
C PRO A 425 8.51 -3.85 45.21
N ALA A 426 8.41 -3.58 46.52
CA ALA A 426 9.11 -4.31 47.57
C ALA A 426 8.37 -5.59 48.00
N GLU A 427 7.11 -5.75 47.57
CA GLU A 427 6.33 -6.94 47.87
C GLU A 427 6.75 -8.09 46.96
N ARG A 428 7.29 -9.16 47.55
CA ARG A 428 7.71 -10.37 46.82
C ARG A 428 6.49 -11.15 46.34
N ARG A 429 6.47 -11.52 45.05
CA ARG A 429 5.36 -12.23 44.42
C ARG A 429 5.83 -13.41 43.57
N LYS A 430 4.91 -14.35 43.33
CA LYS A 430 5.14 -15.46 42.37
C LYS A 430 5.48 -14.89 40.99
N LYS A 431 6.25 -15.64 40.19
CA LYS A 431 6.67 -15.24 38.83
C LYS A 431 5.53 -14.65 37.98
N GLN A 432 4.37 -15.30 38.00
CA GLN A 432 3.15 -14.82 37.31
C GLN A 432 2.77 -13.37 37.64
N TYR A 433 2.93 -12.93 38.88
CA TYR A 433 2.53 -11.60 39.37
C TYR A 433 3.74 -10.71 39.71
N GLN A 434 4.93 -11.09 39.23
CA GLN A 434 6.16 -10.38 39.55
C GLN A 434 6.17 -8.99 38.89
N SER A 435 6.81 -8.05 39.57
CA SER A 435 7.05 -6.70 39.04
C SER A 435 8.02 -6.75 37.87
N ALA A 436 7.65 -6.19 36.71
CA ALA A 436 8.44 -6.29 35.48
C ALA A 436 8.34 -5.04 34.60
N ILE A 437 9.46 -4.63 34.01
CA ILE A 437 9.49 -3.66 32.89
C ILE A 437 10.18 -4.34 31.71
N LEU A 438 9.45 -4.52 30.61
CA LEU A 438 10.01 -5.12 29.39
C LEU A 438 10.21 -4.02 28.33
N TYR A 439 11.46 -3.69 28.03
CA TYR A 439 11.78 -2.61 27.09
C TYR A 439 11.83 -3.11 25.65
N VAL A 440 11.38 -2.30 24.70
CA VAL A 440 11.43 -2.64 23.26
C VAL A 440 12.54 -1.95 22.47
N ASN A 441 13.21 -0.96 23.07
CA ASN A 441 14.31 -0.21 22.45
C ASN A 441 15.27 0.36 23.51
N ASP A 442 16.42 0.88 23.06
CA ASP A 442 17.46 1.41 23.93
C ASP A 442 17.04 2.65 24.72
N ALA A 443 16.12 3.46 24.20
CA ALA A 443 15.60 4.63 24.90
C ALA A 443 14.77 4.23 26.13
N GLN A 444 13.86 3.26 25.95
CA GLN A 444 13.08 2.69 27.05
C GLN A 444 13.99 1.97 28.06
N LYS A 445 14.99 1.22 27.59
CA LYS A 445 15.98 0.56 28.45
C LYS A 445 16.63 1.56 29.40
N LYS A 446 17.17 2.65 28.86
CA LYS A 446 17.85 3.68 29.66
C LYS A 446 16.94 4.26 30.74
N VAL A 447 15.72 4.67 30.37
CA VAL A 447 14.73 5.21 31.32
C VAL A 447 14.34 4.17 32.37
N ALA A 448 14.13 2.91 31.98
CA ALA A 448 13.75 1.84 32.88
C ALA A 448 14.86 1.54 33.91
N GLU A 449 16.12 1.42 33.48
CA GLU A 449 17.28 1.17 34.35
C GLU A 449 17.57 2.33 35.32
N GLU A 450 17.46 3.58 34.84
CA GLU A 450 17.57 4.78 35.69
C GLU A 450 16.45 4.84 36.74
N SER A 451 15.21 4.52 36.32
CA SER A 451 14.07 4.47 37.24
C SER A 451 14.17 3.34 38.26
N LEU A 452 14.71 2.17 37.87
CA LEU A 452 14.92 1.03 38.76
C LEU A 452 15.94 1.38 39.85
N SER A 453 17.02 2.06 39.47
CA SER A 453 18.04 2.54 40.42
C SER A 453 17.44 3.53 41.42
N SER A 454 16.60 4.44 40.94
CA SER A 454 15.88 5.40 41.79
C SER A 454 14.89 4.71 42.73
N ALA A 455 14.17 3.69 42.24
CA ALA A 455 13.22 2.90 43.02
C ALA A 455 13.93 2.08 44.12
N LYS A 456 15.08 1.46 43.82
CA LYS A 456 15.93 0.77 44.82
C LYS A 456 16.36 1.71 45.95
N ASN A 457 16.78 2.94 45.61
CA ASN A 457 17.16 3.93 46.62
C ASN A 457 15.99 4.34 47.52
N LYS A 458 14.75 4.34 46.99
CA LYS A 458 13.55 4.75 47.72
C LYS A 458 12.92 3.62 48.54
N HIS A 459 12.89 2.40 48.00
CA HIS A 459 12.13 1.26 48.56
C HIS A 459 13.03 0.16 49.14
N GLY A 460 14.35 0.23 48.94
CA GLY A 460 15.30 -0.79 49.38
C GLY A 460 15.37 -1.97 48.41
N ASP A 461 15.33 -3.19 48.94
CA ASP A 461 15.33 -4.42 48.16
C ASP A 461 14.01 -4.56 47.38
N ILE A 462 14.09 -4.57 46.05
CA ILE A 462 12.94 -4.73 45.15
C ILE A 462 13.23 -5.83 44.11
N GLU A 463 12.23 -6.64 43.80
CA GLU A 463 12.34 -7.77 42.86
C GLU A 463 11.93 -7.41 41.42
N THR A 464 11.72 -6.12 41.14
CA THR A 464 11.43 -5.64 39.79
C THR A 464 12.59 -5.96 38.85
N TYR A 465 12.31 -6.69 37.77
CA TYR A 465 13.30 -6.95 36.72
C TYR A 465 13.04 -6.06 35.49
N VAL A 466 14.13 -5.64 34.86
CA VAL A 466 14.15 -4.83 33.63
C VAL A 466 14.88 -5.64 32.57
N GLU A 467 14.17 -6.09 31.54
CA GLU A 467 14.69 -7.00 30.52
C GLU A 467 14.17 -6.62 29.12
N PRO A 468 14.86 -7.02 28.03
CA PRO A 468 14.35 -6.81 26.69
C PRO A 468 13.09 -7.65 26.45
N LEU A 469 12.09 -7.08 25.79
CA LEU A 469 10.94 -7.85 25.33
C LEU A 469 11.38 -8.80 24.20
N ASP A 470 11.32 -10.10 24.44
CA ASP A 470 11.48 -11.12 23.38
C ASP A 470 10.18 -11.32 22.60
N LYS A 471 9.15 -11.82 23.27
CA LYS A 471 7.83 -12.04 22.68
C LYS A 471 6.71 -11.81 23.69
N PHE A 472 5.65 -11.17 23.23
CA PHE A 472 4.40 -11.00 23.96
C PHE A 472 3.35 -11.98 23.43
N TYR A 473 2.71 -12.73 24.32
CA TYR A 473 1.62 -13.64 24.01
C TYR A 473 0.32 -13.05 24.56
N GLN A 474 -0.62 -12.68 23.69
CA GLN A 474 -1.92 -12.17 24.13
C GLN A 474 -2.63 -13.22 24.99
N ALA A 475 -3.20 -12.78 26.11
CA ALA A 475 -4.03 -13.64 26.96
C ALA A 475 -5.39 -13.90 26.30
N GLU A 476 -6.06 -14.94 26.75
CA GLU A 476 -7.38 -15.35 26.26
C GLU A 476 -8.39 -14.20 26.30
N ASP A 477 -9.37 -14.23 25.39
CA ASP A 477 -10.28 -13.10 25.15
C ASP A 477 -11.06 -12.68 26.39
N TYR A 478 -11.39 -13.62 27.27
CA TYR A 478 -12.09 -13.36 28.53
C TYR A 478 -11.27 -12.54 29.54
N HIS A 479 -9.95 -12.41 29.36
CA HIS A 479 -9.11 -11.52 30.15
C HIS A 479 -9.08 -10.08 29.59
N GLN A 480 -9.34 -9.89 28.30
CA GLN A 480 -9.30 -8.58 27.66
C GLN A 480 -10.48 -7.72 28.12
N LYS A 481 -10.21 -6.52 28.63
CA LYS A 481 -11.22 -5.56 29.09
C LYS A 481 -12.17 -6.16 30.10
N TYR A 482 -11.60 -6.87 31.07
CA TYR A 482 -12.32 -7.68 32.07
C TYR A 482 -13.50 -6.93 32.70
N TRP A 483 -13.30 -5.71 33.20
CA TRP A 483 -14.36 -4.94 33.85
C TRP A 483 -15.52 -4.60 32.93
N PHE A 484 -15.23 -4.26 31.67
CA PHE A 484 -16.27 -4.03 30.67
C PHE A 484 -17.04 -5.30 30.35
N ARG A 485 -16.35 -6.44 30.19
CA ARG A 485 -16.98 -7.75 29.95
C ARG A 485 -17.90 -8.19 31.10
N GLN A 486 -17.58 -7.83 32.35
CA GLN A 486 -18.46 -8.12 33.48
C GLN A 486 -19.80 -7.36 33.40
N LYS A 487 -19.87 -6.27 32.63
CA LYS A 487 -21.12 -5.53 32.36
C LYS A 487 -21.85 -6.14 31.16
N LYS A 488 -22.27 -7.41 31.28
CA LYS A 488 -22.84 -8.22 30.19
C LYS A 488 -23.87 -7.48 29.34
N ASN A 489 -24.86 -6.84 29.96
CA ASN A 489 -25.91 -6.12 29.22
C ASN A 489 -25.34 -5.05 28.27
N LEU A 490 -24.36 -4.27 28.73
CA LEU A 490 -23.72 -3.21 27.93
C LEU A 490 -22.69 -3.80 26.94
N PHE A 491 -21.95 -4.82 27.36
CA PHE A 491 -21.00 -5.49 26.50
C PHE A 491 -21.68 -6.14 25.28
N ASP A 492 -22.78 -6.85 25.52
CA ASP A 492 -23.57 -7.54 24.50
C ASP A 492 -24.30 -6.54 23.58
N GLU A 493 -24.72 -5.38 24.09
CA GLU A 493 -25.35 -4.31 23.29
C GLU A 493 -24.43 -3.77 22.18
N LEU A 494 -23.12 -3.67 22.43
CA LEU A 494 -22.17 -3.19 21.41
C LEU A 494 -21.79 -4.26 20.38
N GLY A 495 -21.97 -5.54 20.68
CA GLY A 495 -21.66 -6.64 19.76
C GLY A 495 -20.22 -6.63 19.22
N LEU A 496 -19.24 -6.16 20.00
CA LEU A 496 -17.85 -6.08 19.57
C LEU A 496 -17.24 -7.48 19.40
N LEU A 497 -16.49 -7.67 18.31
CA LEU A 497 -15.65 -8.85 18.15
C LEU A 497 -14.50 -8.83 19.17
N ASP A 498 -14.02 -10.01 19.59
CA ASP A 498 -12.94 -10.09 20.58
C ASP A 498 -11.66 -9.37 20.13
N THR A 499 -11.37 -9.35 18.84
CA THR A 499 -10.27 -8.56 18.26
C THR A 499 -10.47 -7.06 18.45
N GLN A 500 -11.71 -6.56 18.29
CA GLN A 500 -12.05 -5.15 18.53
C GLN A 500 -12.00 -4.79 20.01
N VAL A 501 -12.30 -5.74 20.91
CA VAL A 501 -12.18 -5.56 22.36
C VAL A 501 -10.70 -5.48 22.79
N ALA A 502 -9.86 -6.33 22.20
CA ALA A 502 -8.43 -6.33 22.49
C ALA A 502 -7.74 -5.07 21.93
N GLU A 503 -8.03 -4.68 20.68
CA GLU A 503 -7.24 -3.66 19.97
C GLU A 503 -7.92 -2.28 19.90
N GLY A 504 -9.13 -2.14 20.41
CA GLY A 504 -9.92 -0.91 20.30
C GLY A 504 -9.67 0.12 21.40
N GLU A 505 -9.57 1.39 21.00
CA GLU A 505 -9.58 2.52 21.93
C GLU A 505 -10.92 2.62 22.69
N LEU A 506 -12.04 2.44 21.97
CA LEU A 506 -13.38 2.45 22.55
C LEU A 506 -13.47 1.45 23.72
N ALA A 507 -13.11 0.19 23.49
CA ALA A 507 -13.15 -0.85 24.50
C ALA A 507 -12.19 -0.54 25.68
N THR A 508 -11.02 0.02 25.39
CA THR A 508 -10.05 0.47 26.41
C THR A 508 -10.64 1.53 27.34
N LYS A 509 -11.31 2.54 26.79
CA LYS A 509 -11.92 3.61 27.58
C LYS A 509 -13.17 3.12 28.32
N LEU A 510 -14.03 2.33 27.68
CA LEU A 510 -15.20 1.73 28.34
C LEU A 510 -14.80 0.82 29.51
N ASN A 511 -13.71 0.07 29.40
CA ASN A 511 -13.16 -0.71 30.51
C ASN A 511 -12.68 0.16 31.67
N ALA A 512 -12.12 1.33 31.39
CA ALA A 512 -11.75 2.30 32.41
C ALA A 512 -12.99 2.82 33.17
N TYR A 513 -14.05 3.19 32.42
CA TYR A 513 -15.32 3.65 33.00
C TYR A 513 -15.99 2.55 33.84
N ALA A 514 -16.04 1.32 33.31
CA ALA A 514 -16.56 0.16 34.03
C ALA A 514 -15.77 -0.16 35.32
N ALA A 515 -14.49 0.24 35.37
CA ALA A 515 -13.63 0.13 36.54
C ALA A 515 -13.65 1.36 37.47
N GLY A 516 -14.60 2.29 37.28
CA GLY A 516 -14.82 3.44 38.17
C GLY A 516 -14.09 4.72 37.78
N PHE A 517 -13.58 4.86 36.55
CA PHE A 517 -13.02 6.12 36.08
C PHE A 517 -14.12 7.15 35.78
N GLN A 518 -13.97 8.40 36.23
CA GLN A 518 -15.05 9.42 36.17
C GLN A 518 -14.75 10.61 35.23
N ASP A 519 -13.62 10.62 34.51
CA ASP A 519 -13.36 11.66 33.49
C ASP A 519 -14.02 11.28 32.15
N PHE A 520 -15.20 11.83 31.92
CA PHE A 520 -16.03 11.52 30.76
C PHE A 520 -15.68 12.31 29.49
N HIS A 521 -14.60 13.09 29.47
CA HIS A 521 -14.23 13.88 28.28
C HIS A 521 -14.02 12.98 27.04
N ASP A 522 -13.34 11.85 27.21
CA ASP A 522 -13.14 10.89 26.11
C ASP A 522 -14.45 10.21 25.70
N LEU A 523 -15.36 9.95 26.66
CA LEU A 523 -16.65 9.31 26.40
C LEU A 523 -17.55 10.16 25.48
N GLU A 524 -17.57 11.48 25.64
CA GLU A 524 -18.36 12.37 24.78
C GLU A 524 -17.83 12.43 23.34
N ARG A 525 -16.50 12.38 23.18
CA ARG A 525 -15.86 12.27 21.86
C ARG A 525 -16.21 10.92 21.22
N LEU A 526 -16.02 9.83 21.96
CA LEU A 526 -16.29 8.47 21.48
C LEU A 526 -17.77 8.25 21.16
N GLN A 527 -18.68 8.86 21.92
CA GLN A 527 -20.11 8.83 21.61
C GLN A 527 -20.41 9.37 20.20
N LYS A 528 -19.79 10.49 19.83
CA LYS A 528 -19.98 11.10 18.50
C LYS A 528 -19.31 10.29 17.40
N GLU A 529 -18.10 9.78 17.67
CA GLU A 529 -17.30 9.02 16.71
C GLU A 529 -17.93 7.67 16.37
N TYR A 530 -18.44 6.96 17.37
CA TYR A 530 -19.03 5.62 17.23
C TYR A 530 -20.57 5.63 17.20
N LEU A 531 -21.19 6.82 17.15
CA LEU A 531 -22.65 7.01 17.12
C LEU A 531 -23.39 6.24 18.24
N LEU A 532 -22.82 6.25 19.45
CA LEU A 532 -23.36 5.47 20.57
C LEU A 532 -24.71 6.01 21.04
N PRO A 533 -25.70 5.13 21.32
CA PRO A 533 -26.98 5.55 21.90
C PRO A 533 -26.78 6.33 23.20
N LYS A 534 -27.62 7.36 23.42
CA LYS A 534 -27.55 8.14 24.66
C LYS A 534 -27.81 7.28 25.90
N SER A 535 -28.76 6.33 25.81
CA SER A 535 -29.04 5.35 26.86
C SER A 535 -27.82 4.52 27.26
N PHE A 536 -27.02 4.11 26.27
CA PHE A 536 -25.79 3.36 26.50
C PHE A 536 -24.77 4.19 27.28
N VAL A 537 -24.55 5.44 26.86
CA VAL A 537 -23.60 6.36 27.51
C VAL A 537 -24.03 6.69 28.94
N ASP A 538 -25.32 6.92 29.16
CA ASP A 538 -25.86 7.20 30.49
C ASP A 538 -25.67 5.97 31.42
N GLY A 539 -25.88 4.76 30.91
CA GLY A 539 -25.60 3.52 31.66
C GLY A 539 -24.12 3.38 32.05
N ILE A 540 -23.19 3.69 31.13
CA ILE A 540 -21.74 3.68 31.43
C ILE A 540 -21.39 4.71 32.51
N LYS A 541 -21.97 5.92 32.46
CA LYS A 541 -21.75 6.95 33.47
C LYS A 541 -22.26 6.52 34.84
N GLU A 542 -23.45 5.92 34.90
CA GLU A 542 -24.02 5.40 36.15
C GLU A 542 -23.10 4.35 36.77
N TYR A 543 -22.58 3.41 35.98
CA TYR A 543 -21.62 2.41 36.48
C TYR A 543 -20.32 3.02 36.98
N ALA A 544 -19.77 4.01 36.26
CA ALA A 544 -18.56 4.71 36.67
C ALA A 544 -18.74 5.45 38.00
N LEU A 545 -19.93 6.03 38.23
CA LEU A 545 -20.28 6.75 39.45
C LEU A 545 -20.57 5.81 40.63
N ALA A 546 -21.16 4.64 40.37
CA ALA A 546 -21.43 3.63 41.40
C ALA A 546 -20.14 3.08 42.05
N GLY A 547 -19.00 3.23 41.38
CA GLY A 547 -17.69 2.94 41.91
C GLY A 547 -17.36 1.44 41.92
N GLY A 548 -16.22 1.09 41.31
CA GLY A 548 -15.48 -0.13 41.61
C GLY A 548 -14.07 0.27 42.05
N ASP A 549 -13.45 -0.46 42.99
CA ASP A 549 -12.01 -0.30 43.20
C ASP A 549 -11.29 -1.14 42.14
N PRO A 550 -10.63 -0.53 41.14
CA PRO A 550 -9.90 -1.27 40.10
C PRO A 550 -8.73 -2.09 40.67
N ARG A 551 -8.30 -1.82 41.91
CA ARG A 551 -7.28 -2.59 42.63
C ARG A 551 -7.84 -3.87 43.26
N ASN A 552 -9.15 -3.96 43.45
CA ASN A 552 -9.83 -5.13 44.02
C ASN A 552 -10.19 -6.16 42.94
N CYS A 553 -9.19 -6.61 42.18
CA CYS A 553 -9.36 -7.72 41.23
C CYS A 553 -9.72 -9.06 41.92
N HIS A 554 -9.67 -9.11 43.26
CA HIS A 554 -9.92 -10.30 44.09
C HIS A 554 -10.77 -10.04 45.36
N ALA A 555 -11.59 -8.99 45.41
CA ALA A 555 -12.49 -8.82 46.56
C ALA A 555 -13.66 -9.82 46.53
#